data_AF-A0A2E8LBV7-F1
#
_entry.id   AF-A0A2E8LBV7-F1
#
_cell.length_a   1.000
_cell.length_b   1.000
_cell.length_c   1.000
_cell.angle_alpha   90.00
_cell.angle_beta   90.00
_cell.angle_gamma   90.00
#
_symmetry.space_group_name_H-M   'P 1'
#
loop_
_entity.id
_entity.type
_entity.pdbx_description
1 polymer ?
#
loop_
_entity_poly.entity_id
_entity_poly.type
_entity_poly.pdbx_seq_one_letter_code
_entity_poly.pdbx_strand_id
1 'polypeptide(L)'
;MSPPSGSRMPPVTLGGIASPTRCAISLASTEPALMGMKLRAATRGSALALWQTRQVASQLECGIDEVIVSTMGDRNTDVPIHSMGGKGVFVKEVQAAVLDGRADFAVHSGKDLPAVTPDGLVLVCVPARADARDTLVGASWASLPPGAHIATGSVRRRAQLAWHRPDLVFSELRGNIQTRLEKLESGGFDAIVMAAAAIDRLELDLTTLVDRLDPSIMLPQVAQGALAIECRANDTETIAVLRAIQHADTRRVVDTERAFLHELGGDCDLPAGAHATLGDDGIEITGMLASLDGRALIRERRVGTDPDQLGRAVARFLLDERGGRDLLADLR
;
A
#
# COMPACT_ATOMS: atom_id res chain seq x y z
N MET A 1 21.00 78.22 -0.99
CA MET A 1 22.27 78.40 -0.25
C MET A 1 23.05 77.10 -0.35
N SER A 2 24.31 77.20 -0.73
CA SER A 2 25.29 76.14 -1.03
C SER A 2 25.66 75.25 0.19
N PRO A 3 26.28 74.06 -0.02
CA PRO A 3 26.76 73.12 1.02
C PRO A 3 28.17 73.57 1.53
N PRO A 4 29.05 72.81 2.26
CA PRO A 4 29.09 71.38 2.67
C PRO A 4 29.66 71.12 4.10
N SER A 5 29.89 69.85 4.47
CA SER A 5 31.21 69.36 4.91
C SER A 5 31.15 67.87 5.26
N GLY A 6 32.10 67.12 4.70
CA GLY A 6 32.27 65.71 4.96
C GLY A 6 33.24 65.43 6.09
N SER A 7 33.29 64.18 6.54
CA SER A 7 34.45 63.64 7.24
C SER A 7 34.73 62.24 6.72
N ARG A 8 35.94 62.11 6.16
CA ARG A 8 36.55 60.90 5.63
C ARG A 8 36.81 59.87 6.73
N MET A 9 36.72 58.60 6.34
CA MET A 9 37.22 57.47 7.13
C MET A 9 38.76 57.50 7.26
N PRO A 10 39.33 56.97 8.35
CA PRO A 10 40.70 56.49 8.38
C PRO A 10 40.79 55.03 7.86
N PRO A 11 41.94 54.60 7.30
CA PRO A 11 42.13 53.23 6.83
C PRO A 11 42.48 52.30 7.99
N VAL A 12 41.87 51.12 8.05
CA VAL A 12 42.34 50.03 8.91
C VAL A 12 42.92 48.94 8.02
N THR A 13 44.17 48.64 8.34
CA THR A 13 45.10 47.71 7.71
C THR A 13 44.63 46.26 7.75
N LEU A 14 44.90 45.55 6.66
CA LEU A 14 44.73 44.11 6.50
C LEU A 14 45.63 43.34 7.47
N GLY A 15 45.03 42.76 8.52
CA GLY A 15 45.61 41.68 9.30
C GLY A 15 45.03 40.35 8.84
N GLY A 16 45.78 39.58 8.06
CA GLY A 16 45.45 38.19 7.80
C GLY A 16 45.69 37.33 9.03
N ILE A 17 44.85 36.34 9.27
CA ILE A 17 45.17 35.12 10.03
C ILE A 17 44.21 34.00 9.59
N ALA A 18 44.83 32.87 9.23
CA ALA A 18 44.40 31.47 9.30
C ALA A 18 43.09 31.03 8.60
N SER A 19 43.31 30.32 7.48
CA SER A 19 42.42 29.29 6.95
C SER A 19 42.14 28.21 8.02
N PRO A 20 40.88 27.83 8.29
CA PRO A 20 40.60 26.68 9.12
C PRO A 20 40.88 25.40 8.33
N THR A 21 41.90 24.70 8.83
CA THR A 21 42.28 23.31 8.57
C THR A 21 41.09 22.44 8.22
N ARG A 22 41.08 21.88 7.01
CA ARG A 22 40.22 20.74 6.64
C ARG A 22 40.54 19.60 7.59
N CYS A 23 39.65 19.35 8.54
CA CYS A 23 39.62 18.11 9.29
C CYS A 23 39.24 17.01 8.29
N ALA A 24 40.26 16.31 7.77
CA ALA A 24 40.07 15.08 7.01
C ALA A 24 39.51 14.02 7.96
N ILE A 25 38.20 13.97 8.09
CA ILE A 25 37.53 12.78 8.59
C ILE A 25 37.74 11.72 7.50
N SER A 26 38.58 10.75 7.83
CA SER A 26 38.75 9.52 7.06
C SER A 26 37.37 8.90 6.86
N LEU A 27 36.83 9.05 5.64
CA LEU A 27 35.83 8.16 5.09
C LEU A 27 36.55 6.83 4.88
N ALA A 28 36.55 6.00 5.91
CA ALA A 28 36.86 4.59 5.75
C ALA A 28 35.84 4.03 4.76
N SER A 29 36.35 3.72 3.57
CA SER A 29 35.69 3.10 2.44
C SER A 29 34.96 1.80 2.85
N THR A 30 33.64 1.87 2.99
CA THR A 30 32.73 0.69 3.05
C THR A 30 32.29 0.20 1.68
N GLU A 31 32.78 0.79 0.58
CA GLU A 31 32.32 0.52 -0.79
C GLU A 31 32.73 -0.82 -1.45
N PRO A 32 33.65 -1.68 -0.96
CA PRO A 32 33.92 -2.95 -1.67
C PRO A 32 32.95 -4.09 -1.35
N ALA A 33 32.26 -4.05 -0.20
CA ALA A 33 31.53 -5.22 0.32
C ALA A 33 30.17 -5.46 -0.36
N LEU A 34 29.48 -4.39 -0.79
CA LEU A 34 28.16 -4.49 -1.41
C LEU A 34 28.21 -4.93 -2.88
N MET A 35 29.32 -4.67 -3.60
CA MET A 35 29.45 -4.95 -5.05
C MET A 35 29.43 -6.46 -5.42
N GLY A 36 29.37 -7.37 -4.45
CA GLY A 36 29.24 -8.81 -4.69
C GLY A 36 28.06 -9.47 -3.99
N MET A 37 27.26 -8.71 -3.23
CA MET A 37 26.14 -9.26 -2.46
C MET A 37 24.97 -9.57 -3.39
N LYS A 38 24.44 -10.78 -3.30
CA LYS A 38 23.29 -11.24 -4.08
C LYS A 38 22.22 -11.75 -3.13
N LEU A 39 21.01 -11.18 -3.22
CA LEU A 39 19.86 -11.58 -2.42
C LEU A 39 18.82 -12.28 -3.30
N ARG A 40 18.02 -13.14 -2.68
CA ARG A 40 16.92 -13.86 -3.33
C ARG A 40 15.58 -13.28 -2.88
N ALA A 41 14.77 -12.82 -3.83
CA ALA A 41 13.46 -12.24 -3.59
C ALA A 41 12.34 -13.25 -3.90
N ALA A 42 11.60 -13.68 -2.88
CA ALA A 42 10.40 -14.48 -3.08
C ALA A 42 9.26 -13.64 -3.66
N THR A 43 8.66 -14.13 -4.74
CA THR A 43 7.57 -13.46 -5.45
C THR A 43 6.58 -14.45 -6.04
N ARG A 44 5.34 -14.03 -6.23
CA ARG A 44 4.38 -14.77 -7.06
C ARG A 44 4.75 -14.69 -8.54
N GLY A 45 4.26 -15.64 -9.33
CA GLY A 45 4.50 -15.70 -10.79
C GLY A 45 3.64 -14.79 -11.65
N SER A 46 2.68 -14.04 -11.08
CA SER A 46 1.85 -13.11 -11.87
C SER A 46 2.67 -11.93 -12.40
N ALA A 47 2.29 -11.39 -13.56
CA ALA A 47 2.98 -10.24 -14.18
C ALA A 47 3.12 -9.05 -13.21
N LEU A 48 2.08 -8.74 -12.44
CA LEU A 48 2.12 -7.66 -11.45
C LEU A 48 3.12 -7.95 -10.33
N ALA A 49 3.15 -9.17 -9.79
CA ALA A 49 4.07 -9.54 -8.71
C ALA A 49 5.54 -9.50 -9.16
N LEU A 50 5.82 -9.98 -10.38
CA LEU A 50 7.16 -9.90 -10.98
C LEU A 50 7.57 -8.43 -11.21
N TRP A 51 6.65 -7.60 -11.73
CA TRP A 51 6.91 -6.16 -11.86
C TRP A 51 7.25 -5.53 -10.52
N GLN A 52 6.48 -5.82 -9.46
CA GLN A 52 6.70 -5.27 -8.12
C GLN A 52 8.07 -5.66 -7.56
N THR A 53 8.45 -6.92 -7.76
CA THR A 53 9.75 -7.44 -7.31
C THR A 53 10.91 -6.79 -8.06
N ARG A 54 10.79 -6.64 -9.39
CA ARG A 54 11.80 -5.96 -10.23
C ARG A 54 11.96 -4.49 -9.86
N GLN A 55 10.87 -3.84 -9.48
CA GLN A 55 10.88 -2.43 -9.09
C GLN A 55 11.56 -2.21 -7.74
N VAL A 56 11.36 -3.13 -6.78
CA VAL A 56 12.15 -3.16 -5.55
C VAL A 56 13.61 -3.43 -5.87
N ALA A 57 13.91 -4.44 -6.69
CA ALA A 57 15.28 -4.79 -7.09
C ALA A 57 16.02 -3.62 -7.75
N SER A 58 15.34 -2.84 -8.60
CA SER A 58 15.95 -1.69 -9.30
C SER A 58 16.39 -0.55 -8.39
N GLN A 59 15.92 -0.51 -7.14
CA GLN A 59 16.27 0.51 -6.15
C GLN A 59 17.37 0.03 -5.18
N LEU A 60 17.75 -1.25 -5.23
CA LEU A 60 18.75 -1.83 -4.34
C LEU A 60 20.12 -1.86 -5.02
N GLU A 61 21.17 -1.55 -4.26
CA GLU A 61 22.56 -1.57 -4.72
C GLU A 61 23.20 -2.98 -4.62
N CYS A 62 22.42 -4.02 -4.89
CA CYS A 62 22.86 -5.42 -4.84
C CYS A 62 22.17 -6.25 -5.93
N GLY A 63 22.76 -7.39 -6.30
CA GLY A 63 22.13 -8.31 -7.25
C GLY A 63 20.91 -8.99 -6.63
N ILE A 64 19.80 -9.10 -7.38
CA ILE A 64 18.58 -9.77 -6.92
C ILE A 64 18.24 -10.95 -7.84
N ASP A 65 18.06 -12.14 -7.27
CA ASP A 65 17.48 -13.31 -7.94
C ASP A 65 16.01 -13.48 -7.57
N GLU A 66 15.13 -13.64 -8.57
CA GLU A 66 13.71 -13.92 -8.36
C GLU A 66 13.49 -15.41 -8.00
N VAL A 67 12.89 -15.66 -6.83
CA VAL A 67 12.42 -16.99 -6.42
C VAL A 67 10.91 -17.03 -6.61
N ILE A 68 10.47 -17.55 -7.75
CA ILE A 68 9.04 -17.64 -8.08
C ILE A 68 8.38 -18.73 -7.25
N VAL A 69 7.36 -18.36 -6.49
CA VAL A 69 6.56 -19.24 -5.64
C VAL A 69 5.13 -19.32 -6.19
N SER A 70 4.63 -20.55 -6.32
CA SER A 70 3.23 -20.81 -6.66
C SER A 70 2.40 -20.88 -5.38
N THR A 71 1.37 -20.03 -5.26
CA THR A 71 0.49 -19.96 -4.08
C THR A 71 -0.81 -20.74 -4.30
N MET A 72 -1.50 -21.14 -3.23
CA MET A 72 -2.83 -21.74 -3.33
C MET A 72 -3.82 -20.84 -4.08
N GLY A 73 -3.75 -19.52 -3.87
CA GLY A 73 -4.61 -18.56 -4.57
C GLY A 73 -4.36 -18.46 -6.07
N ASP A 74 -3.16 -18.85 -6.54
CA ASP A 74 -2.86 -18.95 -7.97
C ASP A 74 -3.40 -20.26 -8.58
N ARG A 75 -3.51 -21.33 -7.78
CA ARG A 75 -3.96 -22.66 -8.23
C ARG A 75 -5.48 -22.80 -8.24
N ASN A 76 -6.18 -22.11 -7.35
CA ASN A 76 -7.63 -22.22 -7.15
C ASN A 76 -8.36 -20.95 -7.58
N THR A 77 -8.65 -20.82 -8.89
CA THR A 77 -9.36 -19.65 -9.44
C THR A 77 -10.88 -19.72 -9.31
N ASP A 78 -11.45 -20.90 -9.01
CA ASP A 78 -12.88 -21.18 -9.12
C ASP A 78 -13.65 -21.02 -7.80
N VAL A 79 -12.96 -20.81 -6.68
CA VAL A 79 -13.55 -20.66 -5.33
C VAL A 79 -13.51 -19.19 -4.92
N PRO A 80 -14.57 -18.55 -4.37
CA PRO A 80 -14.57 -17.18 -3.83
C PRO A 80 -13.45 -16.89 -2.79
N ILE A 81 -12.92 -15.66 -2.72
CA ILE A 81 -11.72 -15.30 -1.90
C ILE A 81 -12.12 -15.45 -0.43
N HIS A 82 -13.29 -14.91 -0.09
CA HIS A 82 -13.87 -15.02 1.24
C HIS A 82 -14.15 -16.47 1.67
N SER A 83 -14.30 -17.40 0.70
CA SER A 83 -14.53 -18.83 0.97
C SER A 83 -13.25 -19.65 1.07
N MET A 84 -12.08 -19.10 0.71
CA MET A 84 -10.79 -19.82 0.72
C MET A 84 -10.05 -19.77 2.06
N GLY A 85 -10.69 -19.27 3.12
CA GLY A 85 -10.16 -19.34 4.47
C GLY A 85 -9.11 -18.28 4.78
N GLY A 86 -9.50 -17.00 4.73
CA GLY A 86 -9.10 -15.86 5.57
C GLY A 86 -7.63 -15.43 5.67
N LYS A 87 -6.67 -16.36 5.80
CA LYS A 87 -5.30 -16.02 6.22
C LYS A 87 -4.31 -16.10 5.07
N GLY A 88 -4.14 -14.98 4.38
CA GLY A 88 -2.96 -14.76 3.55
C GLY A 88 -2.77 -15.76 2.41
N VAL A 89 -3.87 -16.16 1.73
CA VAL A 89 -3.89 -17.16 0.64
C VAL A 89 -2.89 -16.86 -0.49
N PHE A 90 -2.45 -15.60 -0.62
CA PHE A 90 -1.45 -15.15 -1.59
C PHE A 90 -0.06 -14.87 -1.00
N VAL A 91 0.11 -14.89 0.32
CA VAL A 91 1.37 -14.53 0.99
C VAL A 91 2.00 -15.71 1.73
N LYS A 92 1.23 -16.71 2.16
CA LYS A 92 1.70 -17.80 3.01
C LYS A 92 2.86 -18.59 2.42
N GLU A 93 2.77 -19.01 1.16
CA GLU A 93 3.85 -19.78 0.51
C GLU A 93 5.08 -18.92 0.22
N VAL A 94 4.88 -17.63 -0.05
CA VAL A 94 5.95 -16.65 -0.26
C VAL A 94 6.69 -16.41 1.05
N GLN A 95 5.97 -16.21 2.16
CA GLN A 95 6.49 -16.09 3.51
C GLN A 95 7.24 -17.36 3.95
N ALA A 96 6.69 -18.55 3.64
CA ALA A 96 7.38 -19.82 3.90
C ALA A 96 8.72 -19.90 3.14
N ALA A 97 8.81 -19.37 1.92
CA ALA A 97 10.07 -19.34 1.19
C ALA A 97 11.17 -18.54 1.89
N VAL A 98 10.78 -17.46 2.58
CA VAL A 98 11.71 -16.65 3.38
C VAL A 98 12.06 -17.36 4.70
N LEU A 99 11.06 -17.92 5.40
CA LEU A 99 11.28 -18.64 6.66
C LEU A 99 12.17 -19.87 6.49
N ASP A 100 11.97 -20.63 5.41
CA ASP A 100 12.73 -21.86 5.11
C ASP A 100 14.13 -21.57 4.52
N GLY A 101 14.51 -20.30 4.33
CA GLY A 101 15.81 -19.91 3.75
C GLY A 101 15.94 -20.14 2.24
N ARG A 102 14.84 -20.44 1.53
CA ARG A 102 14.82 -20.52 0.05
C ARG A 102 14.95 -19.15 -0.61
N ALA A 103 14.49 -18.11 0.06
CA ALA A 103 14.67 -16.71 -0.29
C ALA A 103 15.14 -15.91 0.93
N ASP A 104 15.63 -14.70 0.70
CA ASP A 104 16.15 -13.82 1.76
C ASP A 104 15.11 -12.79 2.19
N PHE A 105 14.28 -12.34 1.24
CA PHE A 105 13.13 -11.47 1.50
C PHE A 105 11.98 -11.76 0.53
N ALA A 106 10.83 -11.16 0.80
CA ALA A 106 9.63 -11.24 -0.02
C ALA A 106 9.10 -9.85 -0.34
N VAL A 107 8.54 -9.70 -1.54
CA VAL A 107 7.85 -8.47 -1.98
C VAL A 107 6.36 -8.74 -2.11
N HIS A 108 5.56 -7.94 -1.42
CA HIS A 108 4.11 -8.06 -1.40
C HIS A 108 3.44 -6.75 -1.84
N SER A 109 2.24 -6.87 -2.39
CA SER A 109 1.29 -5.76 -2.34
C SER A 109 0.89 -5.56 -0.87
N GLY A 110 1.01 -4.35 -0.33
CA GLY A 110 0.77 -4.12 1.10
C GLY A 110 -0.62 -4.54 1.57
N LYS A 111 -1.63 -4.38 0.71
CA LYS A 111 -3.02 -4.78 0.96
C LYS A 111 -3.27 -6.30 1.04
N ASP A 112 -2.32 -7.12 0.59
CA ASP A 112 -2.44 -8.58 0.62
C ASP A 112 -1.85 -9.16 1.91
N LEU A 113 -1.13 -8.36 2.70
CA LEU A 113 -0.59 -8.79 3.99
C LEU A 113 -1.66 -8.76 5.08
N PRO A 114 -1.68 -9.75 5.98
CA PRO A 114 -2.49 -9.70 7.19
C PRO A 114 -2.03 -8.56 8.11
N ALA A 115 -2.87 -8.21 9.07
CA ALA A 115 -2.56 -7.20 10.07
C ALA A 115 -1.37 -7.61 10.95
N VAL A 116 -1.25 -8.91 11.25
CA VAL A 116 -0.18 -9.48 12.07
C VAL A 116 0.87 -10.10 11.16
N THR A 117 2.11 -9.61 11.27
CA THR A 117 3.26 -10.25 10.61
C THR A 117 3.55 -11.59 11.30
N PRO A 118 3.75 -12.69 10.56
CA PRO A 118 4.05 -13.99 11.15
C PRO A 118 5.35 -14.00 11.97
N ASP A 119 5.39 -14.85 13.01
CA ASP A 119 6.59 -15.04 13.83
C ASP A 119 7.81 -15.40 12.96
N GLY A 120 8.95 -14.81 13.29
CA GLY A 120 10.21 -14.99 12.56
C GLY A 120 10.36 -14.07 11.35
N LEU A 121 9.30 -13.39 10.90
CA LEU A 121 9.36 -12.37 9.86
C LEU A 121 9.25 -10.95 10.46
N VAL A 122 9.70 -9.97 9.69
CA VAL A 122 9.52 -8.56 9.99
C VAL A 122 9.19 -7.79 8.71
N LEU A 123 8.19 -6.91 8.77
CA LEU A 123 7.96 -5.88 7.75
C LEU A 123 9.10 -4.86 7.84
N VAL A 124 10.12 -5.05 7.01
CA VAL A 124 11.37 -4.29 7.10
C VAL A 124 11.27 -2.95 6.38
N CYS A 125 10.61 -2.94 5.22
CA CYS A 125 10.63 -1.79 4.33
C CYS A 125 9.29 -1.57 3.62
N VAL A 126 8.92 -0.29 3.54
CA VAL A 126 7.78 0.21 2.76
C VAL A 126 8.28 1.32 1.84
N PRO A 127 8.48 1.05 0.53
CA PRO A 127 8.87 2.08 -0.45
C PRO A 127 7.80 3.14 -0.68
N ALA A 128 8.08 4.10 -1.57
CA ALA A 128 7.11 5.13 -1.98
C ALA A 128 5.78 4.50 -2.45
N ARG A 129 4.66 5.07 -2.00
CA ARG A 129 3.32 4.54 -2.31
C ARG A 129 2.92 4.96 -3.72
N ALA A 130 2.36 4.02 -4.48
CA ALA A 130 1.61 4.35 -5.70
C ALA A 130 0.20 4.87 -5.35
N ASP A 131 -0.55 5.29 -6.36
CA ASP A 131 -1.95 5.72 -6.20
C ASP A 131 -2.79 4.65 -5.48
N ALA A 132 -3.35 5.01 -4.33
CA ALA A 132 -4.14 4.13 -3.47
C ALA A 132 -5.57 3.95 -3.97
N ARG A 133 -6.06 4.78 -4.90
CA ARG A 133 -7.45 4.76 -5.36
C ARG A 133 -7.82 3.45 -6.04
N ASP A 134 -9.10 3.10 -5.95
CA ASP A 134 -9.70 2.13 -6.84
C ASP A 134 -10.14 2.81 -8.14
N THR A 135 -10.27 2.01 -9.18
CA THR A 135 -10.74 2.44 -10.50
C THR A 135 -11.97 1.66 -10.92
N LEU A 136 -12.91 2.33 -11.58
CA LEU A 136 -13.84 1.67 -12.49
C LEU A 136 -13.18 1.56 -13.86
N VAL A 137 -13.27 0.37 -14.46
CA VAL A 137 -12.75 0.09 -15.80
C VAL A 137 -13.91 -0.36 -16.67
N GLY A 138 -14.15 0.33 -17.79
CA GLY A 138 -15.26 0.09 -18.72
C GLY A 138 -16.30 1.22 -18.75
N ALA A 139 -16.43 1.96 -17.64
CA ALA A 139 -17.31 3.12 -17.53
C ALA A 139 -16.80 4.10 -16.47
N SER A 140 -17.26 5.35 -16.55
CA SER A 140 -17.08 6.33 -15.47
C SER A 140 -18.23 6.26 -14.46
N TRP A 141 -17.96 6.60 -13.20
CA TRP A 141 -18.95 6.66 -12.14
C TRP A 141 -20.13 7.55 -12.50
N ALA A 142 -19.85 8.70 -13.11
CA ALA A 142 -20.85 9.66 -13.55
C ALA A 142 -21.72 9.16 -14.72
N SER A 143 -21.19 8.24 -15.54
CA SER A 143 -21.86 7.73 -16.73
C SER A 143 -22.50 6.34 -16.54
N LEU A 144 -22.45 5.76 -15.34
CA LEU A 144 -23.04 4.44 -15.08
C LEU A 144 -24.57 4.48 -15.27
N PRO A 145 -25.14 3.62 -16.14
CA PRO A 145 -26.58 3.55 -16.32
C PRO A 145 -27.28 3.10 -15.03
N PRO A 146 -28.59 3.35 -14.88
CA PRO A 146 -29.40 2.72 -13.85
C PRO A 146 -29.34 1.20 -13.97
N GLY A 147 -29.09 0.50 -12.86
CA GLY A 147 -28.99 -0.97 -12.86
C GLY A 147 -27.68 -1.52 -13.41
N ALA A 148 -26.64 -0.70 -13.58
CA ALA A 148 -25.37 -1.14 -14.16
C ALA A 148 -24.77 -2.36 -13.45
N HIS A 149 -24.20 -3.26 -14.24
CA HIS A 149 -23.61 -4.52 -13.81
C HIS A 149 -22.10 -4.38 -13.57
N ILE A 150 -21.70 -4.42 -12.31
CA ILE A 150 -20.32 -4.23 -11.86
C ILE A 150 -19.71 -5.56 -11.40
N ALA A 151 -18.54 -5.93 -11.93
CA ALA A 151 -17.82 -7.12 -11.45
C ALA A 151 -16.70 -6.76 -10.45
N THR A 152 -16.76 -7.35 -9.26
CA THR A 152 -15.71 -7.25 -8.24
C THR A 152 -15.79 -8.41 -7.26
N GLY A 153 -14.65 -9.04 -6.96
CA GLY A 153 -14.56 -10.07 -5.91
C GLY A 153 -14.28 -9.52 -4.50
N SER A 154 -14.33 -8.20 -4.31
CA SER A 154 -14.06 -7.55 -3.02
C SER A 154 -15.36 -7.08 -2.37
N VAL A 155 -15.62 -7.56 -1.16
CA VAL A 155 -16.78 -7.17 -0.35
C VAL A 155 -16.74 -5.69 0.02
N ARG A 156 -15.57 -5.13 0.35
CA ARG A 156 -15.38 -3.68 0.59
C ARG A 156 -15.84 -2.85 -0.61
N ARG A 157 -15.39 -3.21 -1.81
CA ARG A 157 -15.75 -2.47 -3.04
C ARG A 157 -17.25 -2.55 -3.31
N ARG A 158 -17.82 -3.75 -3.24
CA ARG A 158 -19.26 -3.97 -3.43
C ARG A 158 -20.08 -3.15 -2.44
N ALA A 159 -19.77 -3.23 -1.15
CA ALA A 159 -20.51 -2.53 -0.10
C ALA A 159 -20.48 -1.01 -0.29
N GLN A 160 -19.33 -0.43 -0.64
CA GLN A 160 -19.23 1.02 -0.87
C GLN A 160 -19.98 1.48 -2.12
N LEU A 161 -19.90 0.74 -3.24
CA LEU A 161 -20.66 1.08 -4.44
C LEU A 161 -22.17 0.96 -4.20
N ALA A 162 -22.61 -0.11 -3.53
CA ALA A 162 -24.01 -0.34 -3.20
C ALA A 162 -24.57 0.72 -2.24
N TRP A 163 -23.75 1.23 -1.30
CA TRP A 163 -24.11 2.36 -0.45
C TRP A 163 -24.45 3.61 -1.25
N HIS A 164 -23.64 3.94 -2.26
CA HIS A 164 -23.86 5.13 -3.09
C HIS A 164 -24.92 4.94 -4.19
N ARG A 165 -25.01 3.73 -4.75
CA ARG A 165 -25.92 3.37 -5.84
C ARG A 165 -26.56 2.00 -5.55
N PRO A 166 -27.64 1.95 -4.75
CA PRO A 166 -28.32 0.70 -4.36
C PRO A 166 -28.95 -0.06 -5.54
N ASP A 167 -29.06 0.57 -6.71
CA ASP A 167 -29.59 -0.03 -7.94
C ASP A 167 -28.58 -0.90 -8.69
N LEU A 168 -27.27 -0.80 -8.38
CA LEU A 168 -26.23 -1.57 -9.08
C LEU A 168 -26.39 -3.08 -8.86
N VAL A 169 -26.09 -3.83 -9.91
CA VAL A 169 -26.02 -5.30 -9.89
C VAL A 169 -24.56 -5.73 -9.80
N PHE A 170 -24.26 -6.76 -9.02
CA PHE A 170 -22.88 -7.19 -8.78
C PHE A 170 -22.64 -8.65 -9.18
N SER A 171 -21.49 -8.91 -9.80
CA SER A 171 -20.96 -10.25 -10.02
C SER A 171 -19.57 -10.43 -9.43
N GLU A 172 -19.24 -11.67 -9.09
CA GLU A 172 -17.90 -12.04 -8.66
C GLU A 172 -16.89 -11.89 -9.80
N LEU A 173 -15.68 -11.42 -9.46
CA LEU A 173 -14.58 -11.27 -10.42
C LEU A 173 -13.30 -11.86 -9.86
N ARG A 174 -12.69 -12.76 -10.63
CA ARG A 174 -11.46 -13.48 -10.30
C ARG A 174 -10.50 -13.57 -11.46
N GLY A 175 -9.24 -13.82 -11.09
CA GLY A 175 -8.11 -13.89 -11.99
C GLY A 175 -7.10 -12.79 -11.71
N ASN A 176 -5.96 -12.89 -12.39
CA ASN A 176 -4.97 -11.82 -12.47
C ASN A 176 -5.54 -10.64 -13.29
N ILE A 177 -4.76 -9.56 -13.44
CA ILE A 177 -5.24 -8.36 -14.12
C ILE A 177 -5.68 -8.64 -15.57
N GLN A 178 -4.90 -9.42 -16.32
CA GLN A 178 -5.19 -9.74 -17.71
C GLN A 178 -6.51 -10.50 -17.87
N THR A 179 -6.71 -11.57 -17.09
CA THR A 179 -7.95 -12.35 -17.11
C THR A 179 -9.18 -11.51 -16.72
N ARG A 180 -9.01 -10.49 -15.88
CA ARG A 180 -10.11 -9.58 -15.51
C ARG A 180 -10.50 -8.66 -16.66
N LEU A 181 -9.53 -8.15 -17.42
CA LEU A 181 -9.79 -7.31 -18.59
C LEU A 181 -10.47 -8.13 -19.70
N GLU A 182 -10.01 -9.36 -19.95
CA GLU A 182 -10.69 -10.28 -20.88
C GLU A 182 -12.14 -10.55 -20.46
N LYS A 183 -12.40 -10.67 -19.15
CA LYS A 183 -13.76 -10.82 -18.60
C LYS A 183 -14.59 -9.54 -18.69
N LEU A 184 -13.98 -8.36 -18.65
CA LEU A 184 -14.71 -7.11 -18.93
C LEU A 184 -15.22 -7.11 -20.37
N GLU A 185 -14.36 -7.47 -21.33
CA GLU A 185 -14.69 -7.49 -22.76
C GLU A 185 -15.72 -8.58 -23.12
N SER A 186 -15.59 -9.77 -22.51
CA SER A 186 -16.40 -10.95 -22.87
C SER A 186 -17.57 -11.23 -21.92
N GLY A 187 -17.55 -10.71 -20.69
CA GLY A 187 -18.44 -11.10 -19.60
C GLY A 187 -19.75 -10.34 -19.50
N GLY A 188 -19.96 -9.33 -20.36
CA GLY A 188 -21.18 -8.53 -20.38
C GLY A 188 -21.34 -7.59 -19.17
N PHE A 189 -20.23 -7.22 -18.53
CA PHE A 189 -20.23 -6.24 -17.43
C PHE A 189 -20.17 -4.82 -18.00
N ASP A 190 -20.86 -3.88 -17.35
CA ASP A 190 -20.71 -2.45 -17.67
C ASP A 190 -19.37 -1.91 -17.17
N ALA A 191 -18.89 -2.41 -16.02
CA ALA A 191 -17.55 -2.10 -15.52
C ALA A 191 -17.01 -3.17 -14.56
N ILE A 192 -15.69 -3.16 -14.39
CA ILE A 192 -14.99 -3.90 -13.33
C ILE A 192 -14.27 -2.95 -12.39
N VAL A 193 -13.99 -3.39 -11.16
CA VAL A 193 -13.22 -2.58 -10.20
C VAL A 193 -11.78 -3.08 -10.06
N MET A 194 -10.80 -2.20 -10.29
CA MET A 194 -9.37 -2.48 -10.15
C MET A 194 -8.69 -1.49 -9.21
N ALA A 195 -7.44 -1.77 -8.83
CA ALA A 195 -6.64 -0.79 -8.09
C ALA A 195 -5.87 0.06 -9.10
N ALA A 196 -5.86 1.38 -8.93
CA ALA A 196 -5.15 2.30 -9.82
C ALA A 196 -3.67 1.91 -9.97
N ALA A 197 -3.01 1.60 -8.84
CA ALA A 197 -1.64 1.10 -8.85
C ALA A 197 -1.43 -0.16 -9.71
N ALA A 198 -2.41 -1.05 -9.89
CA ALA A 198 -2.21 -2.23 -10.75
C ALA A 198 -2.16 -1.85 -12.24
N ILE A 199 -2.92 -0.82 -12.63
CA ILE A 199 -2.97 -0.28 -13.99
C ILE A 199 -1.66 0.44 -14.30
N ASP A 200 -1.25 1.33 -13.39
CA ASP A 200 -0.04 2.16 -13.55
C ASP A 200 1.22 1.30 -13.65
N ARG A 201 1.32 0.29 -12.78
CA ARG A 201 2.49 -0.60 -12.74
C ARG A 201 2.62 -1.48 -13.95
N LEU A 202 1.49 -1.92 -14.52
CA LEU A 202 1.51 -2.75 -15.72
C LEU A 202 1.51 -1.91 -17.00
N GLU A 203 1.57 -0.58 -16.88
CA GLU A 203 1.58 0.36 -18.01
C GLU A 203 0.44 0.08 -19.00
N LEU A 204 -0.74 -0.27 -18.45
CA LEU A 204 -1.89 -0.63 -19.26
C LEU A 204 -2.50 0.61 -19.90
N ASP A 205 -2.62 0.62 -21.23
CA ASP A 205 -3.27 1.69 -21.96
C ASP A 205 -4.79 1.58 -21.85
N LEU A 206 -5.31 2.06 -20.72
CA LEU A 206 -6.74 2.07 -20.39
C LEU A 206 -7.24 3.49 -20.10
N THR A 207 -6.50 4.51 -20.53
CA THR A 207 -6.73 5.92 -20.13
C THR A 207 -8.15 6.41 -20.45
N THR A 208 -8.77 5.94 -21.53
CA THR A 208 -10.14 6.29 -21.93
C THR A 208 -11.23 5.44 -21.27
N LEU A 209 -10.84 4.33 -20.63
CA LEU A 209 -11.75 3.37 -20.00
C LEU A 209 -11.69 3.39 -18.47
N VAL A 210 -10.79 4.19 -17.88
CA VAL A 210 -10.50 4.17 -16.45
C VAL A 210 -10.97 5.45 -15.78
N ASP A 211 -11.84 5.27 -14.79
CA ASP A 211 -12.23 6.33 -13.85
C ASP A 211 -11.66 6.04 -12.47
N ARG A 212 -10.77 6.92 -11.98
CA ARG A 212 -10.18 6.82 -10.63
C ARG A 212 -11.15 7.39 -9.62
N LEU A 213 -11.74 6.52 -8.82
CA LEU A 213 -12.75 6.90 -7.85
C LEU A 213 -12.13 7.74 -6.72
N ASP A 214 -12.78 8.85 -6.41
CA ASP A 214 -12.44 9.68 -5.25
C ASP A 214 -12.59 8.86 -3.95
N PRO A 215 -11.71 9.02 -2.94
CA PRO A 215 -11.85 8.32 -1.66
C PRO A 215 -13.18 8.56 -0.93
N SER A 216 -13.92 9.63 -1.25
CA SER A 216 -15.28 9.86 -0.77
C SER A 216 -16.31 8.89 -1.39
N ILE A 217 -16.08 8.39 -2.60
CA ILE A 217 -16.89 7.35 -3.24
C ILE A 217 -16.38 5.97 -2.80
N MET A 218 -15.07 5.75 -2.88
CA MET A 218 -14.47 4.46 -2.61
C MET A 218 -13.22 4.63 -1.75
N LEU A 219 -13.40 4.51 -0.44
CA LEU A 219 -12.27 4.55 0.48
C LEU A 219 -11.36 3.33 0.21
N PRO A 220 -10.06 3.54 -0.03
CA PRO A 220 -9.11 2.46 -0.32
C PRO A 220 -9.07 1.35 0.72
N GLN A 221 -8.59 0.19 0.28
CA GLN A 221 -8.15 -0.87 1.20
C GLN A 221 -6.89 -0.44 1.95
N VAL A 222 -6.75 -0.91 3.19
CA VAL A 222 -5.53 -0.78 4.00
C VAL A 222 -4.31 -1.13 3.15
N ALA A 223 -3.30 -0.25 3.14
CA ALA A 223 -2.05 -0.37 2.41
C ALA A 223 -2.19 -0.55 0.88
N GLN A 224 -3.34 -0.23 0.27
CA GLN A 224 -3.49 -0.27 -1.18
C GLN A 224 -2.52 0.72 -1.85
N GLY A 225 -1.84 0.29 -2.91
CA GLY A 225 -0.82 1.08 -3.59
C GLY A 225 0.58 0.99 -2.96
N ALA A 226 0.70 0.58 -1.69
CA ALA A 226 2.01 0.34 -1.08
C ALA A 226 2.59 -1.02 -1.51
N LEU A 227 3.91 -1.10 -1.57
CA LEU A 227 4.64 -2.37 -1.50
C LEU A 227 5.09 -2.59 -0.06
N ALA A 228 5.14 -3.85 0.34
CA ALA A 228 5.55 -4.25 1.68
C ALA A 228 6.59 -5.36 1.56
N ILE A 229 7.75 -5.13 2.16
CA ILE A 229 8.90 -6.01 2.04
C ILE A 229 9.12 -6.70 3.38
N GLU A 230 9.08 -8.03 3.39
CA GLU A 230 9.31 -8.85 4.58
C GLU A 230 10.62 -9.63 4.46
N CYS A 231 11.36 -9.76 5.55
CA CYS A 231 12.52 -10.66 5.65
C CYS A 231 12.52 -11.34 7.01
N ARG A 232 13.48 -12.25 7.26
CA ARG A 232 13.66 -12.85 8.58
C ARG A 232 14.06 -11.79 9.60
N ALA A 233 13.47 -11.83 10.79
CA ALA A 233 13.69 -10.83 11.84
C ALA A 233 15.13 -10.81 12.38
N ASN A 234 15.85 -11.92 12.27
CA ASN A 234 17.24 -12.07 12.72
C ASN A 234 18.28 -11.83 11.61
N ASP A 235 17.87 -11.52 10.38
CA ASP A 235 18.76 -11.32 9.24
C ASP A 235 19.19 -9.85 9.12
N THR A 236 20.14 -9.46 9.97
CA THR A 236 20.57 -8.06 10.11
C THR A 236 21.18 -7.48 8.82
N GLU A 237 21.81 -8.31 8.01
CA GLU A 237 22.44 -7.92 6.75
C GLU A 237 21.38 -7.59 5.70
N THR A 238 20.42 -8.50 5.49
CA THR A 238 19.27 -8.26 4.60
C THR A 238 18.45 -7.06 5.07
N ILE A 239 18.26 -6.89 6.38
CA ILE A 239 17.57 -5.74 6.95
C ILE A 239 18.26 -4.42 6.59
N ALA A 240 19.58 -4.36 6.71
CA ALA A 240 20.35 -3.15 6.41
C ALA A 240 20.19 -2.74 4.95
N VAL A 241 20.27 -3.70 4.02
CA VAL A 241 20.10 -3.45 2.58
C VAL A 241 18.68 -2.98 2.26
N LEU A 242 17.65 -3.67 2.75
CA LEU A 242 16.26 -3.35 2.42
C LEU A 242 15.79 -2.02 3.02
N ARG A 243 16.34 -1.59 4.16
CA ARG A 243 16.01 -0.30 4.76
C ARG A 243 16.46 0.90 3.94
N ALA A 244 17.43 0.74 3.03
CA ALA A 244 17.95 1.82 2.20
C ALA A 244 16.87 2.45 1.31
N ILE A 245 15.85 1.68 0.92
CA ILE A 245 14.78 2.14 0.02
C ILE A 245 13.48 2.49 0.77
N GLN A 246 13.52 2.60 2.11
CA GLN A 246 12.32 2.92 2.88
C GLN A 246 11.89 4.37 2.64
N HIS A 247 10.61 4.55 2.33
CA HIS A 247 9.98 5.86 2.32
C HIS A 247 9.30 6.13 3.67
N ALA A 248 9.89 7.02 4.47
CA ALA A 248 9.45 7.28 5.85
C ALA A 248 7.98 7.73 5.93
N ASP A 249 7.53 8.59 5.00
CA ASP A 249 6.15 9.09 5.03
C ASP A 249 5.15 8.00 4.64
N THR A 250 5.48 7.17 3.62
CA THR A 250 4.63 6.01 3.29
C THR A 250 4.54 5.07 4.48
N ARG A 251 5.68 4.80 5.12
CA ARG A 251 5.75 3.92 6.28
C ARG A 251 4.80 4.38 7.38
N ARG A 252 4.81 5.67 7.73
CA ARG A 252 3.93 6.24 8.76
C ARG A 252 2.45 6.07 8.43
N VAL A 253 2.04 6.40 7.20
CA VAL A 253 0.61 6.28 6.82
C VAL A 253 0.17 4.82 6.71
N VAL A 254 1.02 3.93 6.19
CA VAL A 254 0.74 2.49 6.09
C VAL A 254 0.66 1.85 7.47
N ASP A 255 1.56 2.20 8.40
CA ASP A 255 1.50 1.70 9.78
C ASP A 255 0.21 2.15 10.48
N THR A 256 -0.26 3.38 10.21
CA THR A 256 -1.55 3.88 10.73
C THR A 256 -2.72 3.04 10.21
N GLU A 257 -2.77 2.79 8.89
CA GLU A 257 -3.81 1.96 8.27
C GLU A 257 -3.76 0.50 8.77
N ARG A 258 -2.56 -0.05 8.99
CA ARG A 258 -2.38 -1.41 9.50
C ARG A 258 -2.78 -1.52 10.98
N ALA A 259 -2.52 -0.52 11.80
CA ALA A 259 -2.97 -0.47 13.19
C ALA A 259 -4.50 -0.46 13.29
N PHE A 260 -5.18 0.27 12.38
CA PHE A 260 -6.63 0.18 12.21
C PHE A 260 -7.10 -1.24 11.90
N LEU A 261 -6.51 -1.91 10.90
CA LEU A 261 -6.89 -3.28 10.54
C LEU A 261 -6.64 -4.29 11.68
N HIS A 262 -5.51 -4.13 12.38
CA HIS A 262 -5.16 -4.96 13.52
C HIS A 262 -6.21 -4.85 14.63
N GLU A 263 -6.67 -3.64 14.93
CA GLU A 263 -7.67 -3.41 15.98
C GLU A 263 -9.04 -4.00 15.63
N LEU A 264 -9.41 -4.04 14.36
CA LEU A 264 -10.64 -4.73 13.91
C LEU A 264 -10.58 -6.26 14.11
N GLY A 265 -9.40 -6.82 14.38
CA GLY A 265 -9.17 -8.26 14.44
C GLY A 265 -9.45 -8.97 13.12
N GLY A 266 -9.37 -8.23 12.01
CA GLY A 266 -9.87 -8.64 10.70
C GLY A 266 -8.80 -8.95 9.67
N ASP A 267 -9.18 -9.80 8.72
CA ASP A 267 -8.45 -10.09 7.48
C ASP A 267 -9.04 -9.28 6.31
N CYS A 268 -8.56 -9.52 5.09
CA CYS A 268 -8.99 -8.84 3.85
C CYS A 268 -10.47 -9.06 3.46
N ASP A 269 -11.20 -9.91 4.19
CA ASP A 269 -12.59 -10.28 3.92
C ASP A 269 -13.61 -9.44 4.69
N LEU A 270 -13.18 -8.49 5.52
CA LEU A 270 -14.10 -7.52 6.10
C LEU A 270 -14.50 -6.45 5.06
N PRO A 271 -15.76 -5.99 5.05
CA PRO A 271 -16.20 -4.78 4.33
C PRO A 271 -15.69 -3.51 5.04
N ALA A 272 -14.37 -3.45 5.26
CA ALA A 272 -13.66 -2.39 5.95
C ALA A 272 -12.67 -1.73 4.99
N GLY A 273 -12.39 -0.44 5.20
CA GLY A 273 -11.39 0.30 4.44
C GLY A 273 -10.75 1.35 5.34
N ALA A 274 -9.49 1.68 5.06
CA ALA A 274 -8.81 2.79 5.71
C ALA A 274 -7.79 3.39 4.77
N HIS A 275 -7.75 4.72 4.76
CA HIS A 275 -6.77 5.46 4.01
C HIS A 275 -6.24 6.61 4.85
N ALA A 276 -4.92 6.65 4.98
CA ALA A 276 -4.18 7.70 5.64
C ALA A 276 -3.33 8.50 4.65
N THR A 277 -3.26 9.80 4.91
CA THR A 277 -2.44 10.77 4.20
C THR A 277 -1.65 11.59 5.20
N LEU A 278 -0.56 12.21 4.74
CA LEU A 278 0.24 13.12 5.54
C LEU A 278 -0.13 14.56 5.17
N GLY A 279 -0.48 15.37 6.16
CA GLY A 279 -0.70 16.81 6.04
C GLY A 279 0.18 17.58 7.03
N ASP A 280 -0.02 18.90 7.08
CA ASP A 280 0.81 19.80 7.92
C ASP A 280 0.67 19.48 9.42
N ASP A 281 -0.52 19.09 9.87
CA ASP A 281 -0.84 18.78 11.28
C ASP A 281 -0.55 17.32 11.67
N GLY A 282 0.06 16.54 10.78
CA GLY A 282 0.40 15.13 10.99
C GLY A 282 -0.35 14.19 10.06
N ILE A 283 -0.69 13.01 10.57
CA ILE A 283 -1.34 11.95 9.80
C ILE A 283 -2.85 12.16 9.89
N GLU A 284 -3.51 12.29 8.75
CA GLU A 284 -4.96 12.21 8.66
C GLU A 284 -5.36 10.81 8.18
N ILE A 285 -6.24 10.15 8.91
CA ILE A 285 -6.80 8.84 8.52
C ILE A 285 -8.32 8.93 8.45
N THR A 286 -8.88 8.36 7.39
CA THR A 286 -10.29 8.01 7.32
C THR A 286 -10.41 6.49 7.38
N GLY A 287 -11.27 5.98 8.26
CA GLY A 287 -11.65 4.57 8.35
C GLY A 287 -13.13 4.38 8.06
N MET A 288 -13.50 3.19 7.57
CA MET A 288 -14.90 2.83 7.30
C MET A 288 -15.18 1.36 7.60
N LEU A 289 -16.43 1.09 8.00
CA LEU A 289 -17.04 -0.24 8.06
C LEU A 289 -18.39 -0.17 7.35
N ALA A 290 -18.77 -1.24 6.66
CA ALA A 290 -20.07 -1.36 6.00
C ALA A 290 -20.71 -2.74 6.24
N SER A 291 -22.02 -2.85 6.03
CA SER A 291 -22.67 -4.16 5.90
C SER A 291 -22.28 -4.81 4.57
N LEU A 292 -22.37 -6.15 4.49
CA LEU A 292 -22.02 -6.88 3.26
C LEU A 292 -22.85 -6.48 2.03
N ASP A 293 -24.09 -6.06 2.26
CA ASP A 293 -25.04 -5.60 1.24
C ASP A 293 -24.91 -4.10 0.94
N GLY A 294 -24.07 -3.37 1.69
CA GLY A 294 -23.86 -1.93 1.54
C GLY A 294 -25.03 -1.06 2.00
N ARG A 295 -26.04 -1.59 2.70
CA ARG A 295 -27.18 -0.80 3.22
C ARG A 295 -26.84 0.05 4.43
N ALA A 296 -25.78 -0.30 5.16
CA ALA A 296 -25.27 0.46 6.27
C ALA A 296 -23.77 0.70 6.09
N LEU A 297 -23.34 1.93 6.35
CA LEU A 297 -21.95 2.33 6.25
C LEU A 297 -21.65 3.40 7.29
N ILE A 298 -20.59 3.18 8.06
CA ILE A 298 -20.07 4.13 9.05
C ILE A 298 -18.65 4.54 8.65
N ARG A 299 -18.36 5.83 8.81
CA ARG A 299 -17.07 6.45 8.51
C ARG A 299 -16.66 7.35 9.66
N GLU A 300 -15.35 7.43 9.86
CA GLU A 300 -14.70 8.29 10.86
C GLU A 300 -13.40 8.83 10.30
N ARG A 301 -13.14 10.12 10.53
CA ARG A 301 -11.89 10.80 10.15
C ARG A 301 -11.24 11.38 11.39
N ARG A 302 -9.93 11.16 11.54
CA ARG A 302 -9.12 11.71 12.64
C ARG A 302 -7.76 12.17 12.16
N VAL A 303 -7.19 13.10 12.90
CA VAL A 303 -5.82 13.61 12.73
C VAL A 303 -5.02 13.27 13.98
N GLY A 304 -3.76 12.88 13.82
CA GLY A 304 -2.85 12.62 14.93
C GLY A 304 -1.42 12.40 14.45
N THR A 305 -0.49 12.28 15.40
CA THR A 305 0.94 12.17 15.09
C THR A 305 1.50 10.76 15.30
N ASP A 306 0.88 9.97 16.18
CA ASP A 306 1.27 8.59 16.48
C ASP A 306 0.49 7.61 15.58
N PRO A 307 1.16 6.89 14.66
CA PRO A 307 0.49 5.99 13.72
C PRO A 307 -0.36 4.90 14.39
N ASP A 308 0.21 4.24 15.40
CA ASP A 308 -0.41 3.07 16.01
C ASP A 308 -1.64 3.48 16.84
N GLN A 309 -1.47 4.49 17.70
CA GLN A 309 -2.56 5.01 18.52
C GLN A 309 -3.70 5.55 17.64
N LEU A 310 -3.38 6.30 16.59
CA LEU A 310 -4.36 6.91 15.71
C LEU A 310 -5.19 5.87 14.95
N GLY A 311 -4.53 4.87 14.35
CA GLY A 311 -5.21 3.78 13.64
C GLY A 311 -6.16 3.00 14.54
N ARG A 312 -5.69 2.60 15.74
CA ARG A 312 -6.52 1.90 16.73
C ARG A 312 -7.68 2.75 17.23
N ALA A 313 -7.47 4.05 17.44
CA ALA A 313 -8.51 4.95 17.92
C ALA A 313 -9.68 5.07 16.93
N VAL A 314 -9.40 5.14 15.62
CA VAL A 314 -10.46 5.14 14.58
C VAL A 314 -11.23 3.82 14.58
N ALA A 315 -10.53 2.68 14.66
CA ALA A 315 -11.17 1.36 14.69
C ALA A 315 -12.08 1.20 15.92
N ARG A 316 -11.59 1.53 17.12
CA ARG A 316 -12.37 1.47 18.37
C ARG A 316 -13.59 2.36 18.30
N PHE A 317 -13.45 3.59 17.81
CA PHE A 317 -14.59 4.49 17.68
C PHE A 317 -15.67 3.93 16.74
N LEU A 318 -15.26 3.39 15.58
CA LEU A 318 -16.23 2.77 14.66
C LEU A 318 -16.91 1.55 15.29
N LEU A 319 -16.14 0.69 15.97
CA LEU A 319 -16.66 -0.53 16.60
C LEU A 319 -17.61 -0.23 17.76
N ASP A 320 -17.17 0.62 18.69
CA ASP A 320 -17.75 0.76 20.02
C ASP A 320 -18.74 1.91 20.10
N GLU A 321 -18.50 3.01 19.38
CA GLU A 321 -19.32 4.23 19.47
C GLU A 321 -20.26 4.40 18.27
N ARG A 322 -20.01 3.73 17.15
CA ARG A 322 -20.80 3.85 15.92
C ARG A 322 -21.55 2.57 15.53
N GLY A 323 -21.59 1.57 16.41
CA GLY A 323 -22.31 0.31 16.18
C GLY A 323 -21.60 -0.64 15.20
N GLY A 324 -20.30 -0.45 14.96
CA GLY A 324 -19.52 -1.28 14.04
C GLY A 324 -19.43 -2.74 14.48
N ARG A 325 -19.52 -3.05 15.77
CA ARG A 325 -19.58 -4.44 16.25
C ARG A 325 -20.81 -5.18 15.72
N ASP A 326 -21.98 -4.55 15.82
CA ASP A 326 -23.24 -5.13 15.33
C ASP A 326 -23.22 -5.27 13.81
N LEU A 327 -22.66 -4.27 13.12
CA LEU A 327 -22.50 -4.27 11.67
C LEU A 327 -21.65 -5.44 11.15
N LEU A 328 -20.67 -5.88 11.94
CA LEU A 328 -19.78 -6.98 11.61
C LEU A 328 -20.18 -8.32 12.26
N ALA A 329 -21.26 -8.36 13.03
CA ALA A 329 -21.66 -9.56 13.77
C ALA A 329 -22.01 -10.72 12.85
N ASP A 330 -22.65 -10.45 11.70
CA ASP A 330 -23.06 -11.46 10.72
C ASP A 330 -21.88 -12.05 9.90
N LEU A 331 -20.65 -11.60 10.16
CA LEU A 331 -19.43 -12.02 9.45
C LEU A 331 -18.53 -12.95 10.27
N ARG A 332 -18.81 -13.13 11.56
CA ARG A 332 -17.98 -13.88 12.52
C ARG A 332 -18.69 -15.14 12.97
#